data_AF-A0A1I0EHZ5-F1
#
_entry.id   AF-A0A1I0EHZ5-F1
#
_cell.length_a   1.000
_cell.length_b   1.000
_cell.length_c   1.000
_cell.angle_alpha   90.00
_cell.angle_beta   90.00
_cell.angle_gamma   90.00
#
_symmetry.space_group_name_H-M   'P 1'
#
loop_
_entity.id
_entity.type
_entity.pdbx_description
1 polymer ?
#
loop_
_entity_poly.entity_id
_entity_poly.type
_entity_poly.pdbx_seq_one_letter_code
_entity_poly.pdbx_strand_id
1 'polypeptide(L)'
;MLPLLLLGFAASAQTTTPTDAAPRIGLNKPAGSAGNTTGVKAKPAPLYVVDGKIIDAFQLSAISPDQIEKVDVLKGTTAIARYGEKAKDGAILITLKPAAATK
;
A
#
# COMPACT_ATOMS: atom_id res chain seq x y z
N MET A 1 -13.70 -71.80 20.33
CA MET A 1 -13.98 -71.61 18.89
C MET A 1 -14.18 -70.12 18.64
N LEU A 2 -13.13 -69.49 18.10
CA LEU A 2 -12.98 -68.04 17.82
C LEU A 2 -13.82 -67.61 16.60
N PRO A 3 -14.50 -66.45 16.62
CA PRO A 3 -14.28 -65.37 15.62
C PRO A 3 -14.48 -63.94 16.23
N LEU A 4 -14.16 -62.79 15.64
CA LEU A 4 -13.45 -62.35 14.44
C LEU A 4 -13.15 -60.86 14.68
N LEU A 5 -11.91 -60.47 14.38
CA LEU A 5 -11.35 -59.14 14.55
C LEU A 5 -12.03 -58.12 13.61
N LEU A 6 -12.77 -57.15 14.15
CA LEU A 6 -13.29 -56.01 13.38
C LEU A 6 -12.27 -54.86 13.40
N LEU A 7 -11.61 -54.69 12.25
CA LEU A 7 -10.62 -53.66 11.96
C LEU A 7 -11.30 -52.28 11.85
N GLY A 8 -11.05 -51.39 12.81
CA GLY A 8 -11.50 -50.00 12.78
C GLY A 8 -10.32 -49.04 12.83
N PHE A 9 -9.93 -48.49 11.68
CA PHE A 9 -9.04 -47.33 11.57
C PHE A 9 -9.84 -46.06 11.90
N ALA A 10 -9.45 -45.34 12.94
CA ALA A 10 -9.74 -43.92 13.08
C ALA A 10 -8.49 -43.23 13.62
N ALA A 11 -7.78 -42.53 12.74
CA ALA A 11 -6.73 -41.61 13.11
C ALA A 11 -7.36 -40.43 13.85
N SER A 12 -6.98 -40.25 15.11
CA SER A 12 -7.06 -38.94 15.77
C SER A 12 -5.81 -38.79 16.62
N ALA A 13 -4.84 -38.06 16.08
CA ALA A 13 -3.67 -37.63 16.82
C ALA A 13 -4.12 -36.76 17.99
N GLN A 14 -3.98 -37.24 19.22
CA GLN A 14 -4.07 -36.41 20.42
C GLN A 14 -2.95 -36.80 21.38
N THR A 15 -1.84 -36.08 21.22
CA THR A 15 -0.79 -35.92 22.22
C THR A 15 -1.40 -35.25 23.45
N THR A 16 -1.63 -35.99 24.53
CA THR A 16 -1.90 -35.39 25.83
C THR A 16 -0.62 -35.38 26.64
N THR A 17 0.19 -34.33 26.48
CA THR A 17 1.17 -33.98 27.51
C THR A 17 0.41 -33.55 28.77
N PRO A 18 0.64 -34.18 29.94
CA PRO A 18 0.07 -33.70 31.19
C PRO A 18 0.65 -32.33 31.49
N THR A 19 -0.24 -31.34 31.55
CA THR A 19 0.07 -29.99 32.03
C THR A 19 0.11 -30.06 33.56
N ASP A 20 1.26 -29.77 34.16
CA ASP A 20 1.29 -29.29 35.53
C ASP A 20 2.55 -28.45 35.78
N ALA A 21 2.38 -27.42 36.60
CA ALA A 21 3.42 -26.58 37.20
C ALA A 21 4.21 -25.62 36.29
N ALA A 22 3.54 -24.57 35.82
CA ALA A 22 4.05 -23.21 36.04
C ALA A 22 2.89 -22.20 35.96
N PRO A 23 2.71 -21.30 36.94
CA PRO A 23 1.87 -20.14 36.76
C PRO A 23 2.59 -19.26 35.74
N ARG A 24 2.27 -19.45 34.46
CA ARG A 24 2.68 -18.52 33.42
C ARG A 24 1.95 -17.22 33.72
N ILE A 25 2.62 -16.32 34.44
CA ILE A 25 2.26 -14.91 34.56
C ILE A 25 2.06 -14.45 33.13
N GLY A 26 0.79 -14.37 32.73
CA GLY A 26 0.40 -14.01 31.39
C GLY A 26 0.95 -12.63 31.15
N LEU A 27 1.95 -12.53 30.28
CA LEU A 27 2.32 -11.27 29.67
C LEU A 27 1.11 -10.89 28.81
N ASN A 28 0.11 -10.24 29.41
CA ASN A 28 -0.88 -9.45 28.69
C ASN A 28 -0.11 -8.33 28.02
N LYS A 29 0.53 -8.64 26.89
CA LYS A 29 0.97 -7.63 25.94
C LYS A 29 -0.29 -7.32 25.14
N PRO A 30 -1.02 -6.22 25.43
CA PRO A 30 -2.12 -5.83 24.56
C PRO A 30 -1.57 -5.77 23.14
N ALA A 31 -2.19 -6.58 22.29
CA ALA A 31 -1.96 -6.61 20.87
C ALA A 31 -2.06 -5.18 20.33
N GLY A 32 -1.14 -4.82 19.44
CA GLY A 32 -1.26 -3.62 18.63
C GLY A 32 -0.91 -2.36 19.41
N SER A 33 0.33 -1.91 19.21
CA SER A 33 0.69 -0.51 19.09
C SER A 33 -0.53 0.42 18.99
N ALA A 34 -1.00 0.92 20.14
CA ALA A 34 -1.68 2.20 20.21
C ALA A 34 -0.60 3.26 20.00
N GLY A 35 -0.02 3.26 18.79
CA GLY A 35 0.63 4.44 18.27
C GLY A 35 -0.45 5.50 18.29
N ASN A 36 -0.36 6.41 19.24
CA ASN A 36 -0.90 7.75 19.09
C ASN A 36 -0.20 8.38 17.88
N THR A 37 -0.56 7.95 16.68
CA THR A 37 -0.37 8.73 15.49
C THR A 37 -1.50 9.74 15.52
N THR A 38 -1.28 10.78 16.33
CA THR A 38 -1.88 12.09 16.17
C THR A 38 -2.15 12.29 14.69
N GLY A 39 -3.41 12.49 14.31
CA GLY A 39 -3.88 12.47 12.93
C GLY A 39 -3.19 13.50 12.05
N VAL A 40 -1.94 13.24 11.67
CA VAL A 40 -1.37 13.67 10.41
C VAL A 40 -2.16 12.94 9.36
N LYS A 41 -3.35 13.47 9.05
CA LYS A 41 -3.89 13.34 7.70
C LYS A 41 -2.74 13.81 6.82
N ALA A 42 -2.03 12.85 6.22
CA ALA A 42 -1.05 13.17 5.19
C ALA A 42 -1.79 14.12 4.24
N LYS A 43 -1.30 15.35 4.12
CA LYS A 43 -1.93 16.33 3.24
C LYS A 43 -2.08 15.66 1.87
N PRO A 44 -3.27 15.68 1.25
CA PRO A 44 -3.45 15.06 -0.05
C PRO A 44 -2.41 15.69 -1.00
N ALA A 45 -1.46 14.87 -1.43
CA ALA A 45 -0.36 15.27 -2.27
C ALA A 45 -0.63 14.69 -3.66
N PRO A 46 -0.95 15.54 -4.66
CA PRO A 46 -1.19 15.04 -6.00
C PRO A 46 0.10 14.50 -6.62
N LEU A 47 -0.04 13.57 -7.55
CA LEU A 47 1.06 13.05 -8.34
C LEU A 47 1.41 14.03 -9.47
N TYR A 48 2.67 14.44 -9.57
CA TYR A 48 3.13 15.30 -10.67
C TYR A 48 3.67 14.46 -11.82
N VAL A 49 3.19 14.74 -13.03
CA VAL A 49 3.58 14.04 -14.24
C VAL A 49 3.94 15.05 -15.31
N VAL A 50 5.17 15.00 -15.80
CA VAL A 50 5.66 15.86 -16.88
C VAL A 50 5.97 15.00 -18.10
N ASP A 51 5.34 15.29 -19.23
CA ASP A 51 5.49 14.53 -20.49
C ASP A 51 5.35 13.01 -20.31
N GLY A 52 4.42 12.60 -19.43
CA GLY A 52 4.16 11.19 -19.12
C GLY A 52 5.12 10.56 -18.09
N LYS A 53 6.13 11.29 -17.61
CA LYS A 53 7.07 10.83 -16.57
C LYS A 53 6.65 11.35 -15.21
N ILE A 54 6.58 10.46 -14.23
CA ILE A 54 6.34 10.84 -12.83
C ILE A 54 7.59 11.52 -12.31
N ILE A 55 7.43 12.72 -11.76
CA ILE A 55 8.52 13.50 -11.18
C ILE A 55 8.17 13.95 -9.77
N ASP A 56 9.20 14.23 -8.97
CA ASP A 56 9.03 14.84 -7.65
C ASP A 56 8.78 16.34 -7.75
N ALA A 57 8.18 16.92 -6.70
CA ALA A 57 7.92 18.36 -6.62
C ALA A 57 9.21 19.20 -6.73
N PHE A 58 10.35 18.65 -6.31
CA PHE A 58 11.66 19.30 -6.48
C PHE A 58 12.03 19.44 -7.97
N GLN A 59 11.87 18.36 -8.74
CA GLN A 59 12.16 18.36 -10.18
C GLN A 59 11.18 19.24 -10.94
N LEU A 60 9.93 19.33 -10.48
CA LEU A 60 8.94 20.24 -11.05
C LEU A 60 9.36 21.70 -10.87
N SER A 61 9.97 22.05 -9.74
CA SER A 61 10.43 23.41 -9.47
C SER A 61 11.59 23.84 -10.37
N ALA A 62 12.31 22.89 -10.98
CA ALA A 62 13.37 23.17 -11.94
C ALA A 62 12.83 23.48 -13.36
N ILE A 63 11.55 23.22 -13.62
CA ILE A 63 10.91 23.49 -14.91
C ILE A 63 10.49 24.95 -14.96
N SER A 64 10.91 25.66 -16.02
CA SER A 64 10.50 27.05 -16.22
C SER A 64 9.04 27.12 -16.67
N PRO A 65 8.23 28.03 -16.11
CA PRO A 65 6.82 28.18 -16.49
C PRO A 65 6.65 28.55 -17.97
N ASP A 66 7.63 29.22 -18.57
CA ASP A 66 7.63 29.58 -20.00
C ASP A 66 7.68 28.37 -20.92
N GLN A 67 8.20 27.24 -20.44
CA GLN A 67 8.29 25.98 -21.18
C GLN A 67 7.02 25.14 -21.04
N ILE A 68 6.07 25.51 -20.19
CA ILE A 68 4.81 24.77 -20.03
C ILE A 68 3.89 25.10 -21.20
N GLU A 69 3.45 24.07 -21.93
CA GLU A 69 2.44 24.20 -22.98
C GLU A 69 1.04 24.21 -22.37
N LYS A 70 0.75 23.21 -21.53
CA LYS A 70 -0.54 23.07 -20.86
C LYS A 70 -0.43 22.27 -19.57
N VAL A 71 -1.41 22.49 -18.69
CA VAL A 71 -1.57 21.77 -17.42
C VAL A 71 -2.97 21.16 -17.35
N ASP A 72 -3.03 19.84 -17.26
CA ASP A 72 -4.24 19.05 -17.14
C ASP A 72 -4.34 18.48 -15.71
N VAL A 73 -5.45 18.71 -15.01
CA VAL A 73 -5.66 18.21 -13.64
C VAL A 73 -6.64 17.05 -13.67
N LEU A 74 -6.15 15.85 -13.37
CA LEU A 74 -6.96 14.63 -13.25
C LEU A 74 -7.34 14.40 -11.78
N LYS A 75 -8.63 14.18 -11.53
CA LYS A 75 -9.17 13.99 -10.18
C LYS A 75 -9.62 12.55 -9.95
N GLY A 76 -9.34 12.01 -8.76
CA GLY A 76 -9.88 10.74 -8.28
C GLY A 76 -9.71 9.58 -9.26
N THR A 77 -10.83 9.07 -9.78
CA THR A 77 -10.89 7.85 -10.60
C THR A 77 -10.11 7.95 -11.91
N THR A 78 -10.14 9.09 -12.61
CA THR A 78 -9.42 9.26 -13.87
C THR A 78 -7.90 9.24 -13.68
N ALA A 79 -7.42 9.79 -12.56
CA ALA A 79 -6.01 9.79 -12.23
C ALA A 79 -5.53 8.39 -11.85
N ILE A 80 -6.31 7.67 -11.02
CA ILE A 80 -6.03 6.29 -10.62
C ILE A 80 -6.02 5.35 -11.84
N ALA A 81 -6.93 5.51 -12.79
CA ALA A 81 -6.99 4.67 -13.99
C ALA A 81 -5.73 4.79 -14.87
N ARG A 82 -5.01 5.92 -14.82
CA ARG A 82 -3.80 6.16 -15.62
C ARG A 82 -2.50 5.88 -14.84
N TYR A 83 -2.44 6.22 -13.55
CA TYR A 83 -1.22 6.19 -12.74
C TYR A 83 -1.28 5.28 -11.50
N GLY A 84 -2.41 4.60 -11.29
CA GLY A 84 -2.63 3.68 -10.17
C GLY A 84 -2.91 4.38 -8.84
N GLU A 85 -2.81 3.63 -7.75
CA GLU A 85 -3.10 4.11 -6.38
C GLU A 85 -2.26 5.30 -5.94
N LYS A 86 -1.10 5.53 -6.57
CA LYS A 86 -0.24 6.69 -6.32
C LYS A 86 -0.94 8.02 -6.66
N ALA A 87 -1.94 7.99 -7.54
CA ALA A 87 -2.73 9.14 -7.93
C ALA A 87 -4.12 9.17 -7.27
N LYS A 88 -4.30 8.46 -6.13
CA LYS A 88 -5.56 8.49 -5.36
C LYS A 88 -5.95 9.91 -4.93
N ASP A 89 -4.96 10.74 -4.66
CA ASP A 89 -5.11 12.15 -4.27
C ASP A 89 -5.20 13.09 -5.50
N GLY A 90 -5.19 12.53 -6.72
CA GLY A 90 -5.19 13.24 -8.00
C GLY A 90 -3.84 13.20 -8.71
N ALA A 91 -3.82 13.61 -9.97
CA ALA A 91 -2.60 13.79 -10.76
C ALA A 91 -2.64 15.11 -11.52
N ILE A 92 -1.50 15.78 -11.61
CA ILE A 92 -1.31 17.00 -12.39
C ILE A 92 -0.39 16.64 -13.54
N LEU A 93 -0.94 16.67 -14.75
CA LEU A 93 -0.22 16.42 -16.00
C LEU A 93 0.23 17.76 -16.55
N ILE A 94 1.50 17.82 -16.86
CA ILE A 94 2.16 18.99 -17.40
C ILE A 94 2.76 18.54 -18.73
N THR A 95 2.35 19.20 -19.80
CA THR A 95 2.95 19.02 -21.11
C THR A 95 3.90 20.18 -21.35
N LEU A 96 5.16 19.88 -21.65
CA LEU A 96 6.12 20.90 -22.03
C LEU A 96 5.96 21.24 -23.52
N LYS A 97 6.23 22.49 -23.86
CA LYS A 97 6.25 22.94 -25.25
C LYS A 97 7.27 22.08 -25.99
N PRO A 98 6.94 21.59 -27.20
CA PRO A 98 7.94 21.02 -28.06
C PRO A 98 9.03 22.08 -28.19
N ALA A 99 10.28 21.71 -27.90
CA ALA A 99 11.40 22.57 -28.21
C ALA A 99 11.26 22.89 -29.68
N ALA A 100 10.80 24.11 -29.99
CA ALA A 100 10.74 24.59 -31.35
C ALA A 100 12.19 24.48 -31.80
N ALA A 101 12.47 23.44 -32.60
CA ALA A 101 13.76 23.25 -33.21
C ALA A 101 14.00 24.55 -33.96
N THR A 102 14.85 25.39 -33.36
CA THR A 102 15.19 26.69 -33.90
C THR A 102 15.78 26.42 -35.27
N LYS A 103 15.00 26.72 -36.30
CA LYS A 103 15.38 26.59 -37.70
C LYS A 103 16.22 27.77 -38.13
#